data_AF-A0A923KR62-F1
#
_entry.id   AF-A0A923KR62-F1
#
_cell.length_a   1.000
_cell.length_b   1.000
_cell.length_c   1.000
_cell.angle_alpha   90.00
_cell.angle_beta   90.00
_cell.angle_gamma   90.00
#
_symmetry.space_group_name_H-M   'P 1'
#
loop_
_entity.id
_entity.type
_entity.pdbx_description
1 polymer ?
#
loop_
_entity_poly.entity_id
_entity_poly.type
_entity_poly.pdbx_seq_one_letter_code
_entity_poly.pdbx_strand_id
1 'polypeptide(L)'
;MTAHWLNDFFAHHSTMLIFCNVLLQQLGIPVPAVPTLMLNASQAKSLLALGGMSASAVAASLIADQVWYQAGKIFGYKVLKLLCKMSINPGSCVNQTEARFVKWGMWSLVFGKFIPGFSIVAPPVAGALGMSRAKFLIASAIGAALWSGLALLAGYALQAQISASVEILAEHGIQIATVFSVILISWLGWKVWQKKRFEHLANIPHISVQELAELSETKTPFQVIDLRSQALINETGMFPQALVRNVNKVGEDLGHLPEQQLIITFCACPADASAVHAAHTLKAMGFTDVRPLKGGFEALSQTPWIVPANK
;
A
#
# COMPACT_ATOMS: atom_id res chain seq x y z
N MET A 1 -1.26 -32.20 29.96
CA MET A 1 -0.75 -30.99 30.65
C MET A 1 -0.69 -29.73 29.75
N THR A 2 -1.28 -29.71 28.56
CA THR A 2 -1.03 -28.62 27.58
C THR A 2 -2.19 -27.62 27.39
N ALA A 3 -3.45 -27.98 27.63
CA ALA A 3 -4.59 -27.07 27.40
C ALA A 3 -4.91 -26.13 28.59
N HIS A 4 -4.67 -26.57 29.84
CA HIS A 4 -5.09 -25.81 31.03
C HIS A 4 -4.25 -24.55 31.27
N TRP A 5 -2.92 -24.61 31.08
CA TRP A 5 -2.02 -23.46 31.22
C TRP A 5 -2.26 -22.37 30.16
N LEU A 6 -2.57 -22.78 28.92
CA LEU A 6 -2.96 -21.84 27.85
C LEU A 6 -4.23 -21.08 28.26
N ASN A 7 -5.25 -21.78 28.75
CA ASN A 7 -6.50 -21.16 29.17
C ASN A 7 -6.32 -20.18 30.34
N ASP A 8 -5.47 -20.49 31.32
CA ASP A 8 -5.18 -19.58 32.45
C ASP A 8 -4.37 -18.35 32.00
N PHE A 9 -3.42 -18.51 31.07
CA PHE A 9 -2.67 -17.40 30.48
C PHE A 9 -3.57 -16.47 29.66
N PHE A 10 -4.47 -17.01 28.83
CA PHE A 10 -5.45 -16.21 28.08
C PHE A 10 -6.45 -15.52 29.00
N ALA A 11 -6.89 -16.15 30.09
CA ALA A 11 -7.82 -15.56 31.04
C ALA A 11 -7.26 -14.33 31.77
N HIS A 12 -5.96 -14.33 32.13
CA HIS A 12 -5.32 -13.22 32.85
C HIS A 12 -4.62 -12.19 31.94
N HIS A 13 -4.17 -12.57 30.74
CA HIS A 13 -3.39 -11.71 29.84
C HIS A 13 -4.06 -11.41 28.49
N SER A 14 -5.34 -11.72 28.32
CA SER A 14 -6.08 -11.48 27.06
C SER A 14 -5.92 -10.06 26.50
N THR A 15 -5.98 -9.03 27.35
CA THR A 15 -5.83 -7.63 26.93
C THR A 15 -4.42 -7.32 26.43
N MET A 16 -3.37 -7.81 27.10
CA MET A 16 -1.98 -7.61 26.70
C MET A 16 -1.64 -8.39 25.44
N LEU A 17 -2.13 -9.61 25.31
CA LEU A 17 -1.94 -10.43 24.12
C LEU A 17 -2.62 -9.81 22.90
N ILE A 18 -3.85 -9.31 23.06
CA ILE A 18 -4.54 -8.53 22.01
C ILE A 18 -3.75 -7.28 21.67
N PHE A 19 -3.27 -6.53 22.68
CA PHE A 19 -2.47 -5.33 22.46
C PHE A 19 -1.26 -5.62 21.58
N CYS A 20 -0.42 -6.58 21.99
CA CYS A 20 0.81 -6.92 21.29
C CYS A 20 0.51 -7.47 19.89
N ASN A 21 -0.46 -8.37 19.73
CA ASN A 21 -0.76 -8.94 18.41
C ASN A 21 -1.32 -7.88 17.44
N VAL A 22 -2.27 -7.04 17.89
CA VAL A 22 -2.80 -5.94 17.06
C VAL A 22 -1.70 -4.94 16.72
N LEU A 23 -0.82 -4.60 17.68
CA LEU A 23 0.30 -3.68 17.44
C LEU A 23 1.24 -4.25 16.37
N LEU A 24 1.67 -5.50 16.50
CA LEU A 24 2.55 -6.16 15.53
C LEU A 24 1.91 -6.25 14.14
N GLN A 25 0.62 -6.63 14.07
CA GLN A 25 -0.11 -6.67 12.80
C GLN A 25 -0.15 -5.30 12.13
N GLN A 26 -0.50 -4.26 12.90
CA GLN A 26 -0.62 -2.89 12.37
C GLN A 26 0.73 -2.26 12.01
N LEU A 27 1.83 -2.75 12.60
CA LEU A 27 3.20 -2.44 12.19
C LEU A 27 3.65 -3.21 10.93
N GLY A 28 2.79 -4.04 10.34
CA GLY A 28 3.02 -4.74 9.08
C GLY A 28 3.61 -6.14 9.22
N ILE A 29 3.67 -6.69 10.43
CA ILE A 29 4.05 -8.09 10.64
C ILE A 29 2.84 -8.97 10.28
N PRO A 30 3.01 -10.03 9.47
CA PRO A 30 1.91 -10.87 9.02
C PRO A 30 1.43 -11.83 10.12
N VAL A 31 0.87 -11.29 11.20
CA VAL A 31 0.25 -12.04 12.29
C VAL A 31 -1.28 -11.91 12.23
N PRO A 32 -2.05 -12.98 12.52
CA PRO A 32 -3.50 -12.94 12.41
C PRO A 32 -4.13 -12.38 13.70
N ALA A 33 -4.43 -11.07 13.74
CA ALA A 33 -5.06 -10.44 14.91
C ALA A 33 -6.56 -10.74 15.04
N VAL A 34 -7.30 -10.88 13.93
CA VAL A 34 -8.75 -11.16 13.97
C VAL A 34 -9.06 -12.50 14.66
N PRO A 35 -8.40 -13.63 14.32
CA PRO A 35 -8.59 -14.88 15.04
C PRO A 35 -8.28 -14.76 16.53
N THR A 36 -7.25 -14.00 16.91
CA THR A 36 -6.93 -13.75 18.31
C THR A 36 -8.01 -12.95 19.02
N LEU A 37 -8.54 -11.90 18.41
CA LEU A 37 -9.67 -11.13 18.94
C LEU A 37 -10.90 -12.03 19.13
N MET A 38 -11.26 -12.80 18.11
CA MET A 38 -12.42 -13.70 18.14
C MET A 38 -12.27 -14.78 19.22
N LEU A 39 -11.11 -15.42 19.31
CA LEU A 39 -10.84 -16.48 20.29
C LEU A 39 -10.92 -15.95 21.72
N ASN A 40 -10.31 -14.81 22.02
CA ASN A 40 -10.37 -14.23 23.36
C ASN A 40 -11.78 -13.74 23.70
N ALA A 41 -12.51 -13.18 22.73
CA ALA A 41 -13.89 -12.75 22.93
C ALA A 41 -14.86 -13.93 23.16
N SER A 42 -14.63 -15.09 22.53
CA SER A 42 -15.45 -16.29 22.75
C SER A 42 -15.39 -16.81 24.19
N GLN A 43 -14.33 -16.48 24.92
CA GLN A 43 -14.13 -16.84 26.32
C GLN A 43 -14.49 -15.70 27.29
N ALA A 44 -14.97 -14.56 26.78
CA ALA A 44 -15.27 -13.40 27.59
C ALA A 44 -16.49 -13.65 28.48
N LYS A 45 -16.32 -13.46 29.80
CA LYS A 45 -17.39 -13.66 30.79
C LYS A 45 -18.32 -12.45 30.96
N SER A 46 -17.97 -11.28 30.41
CA SER A 46 -18.75 -10.05 30.57
C SER A 46 -18.52 -9.04 29.44
N LEU A 47 -19.49 -8.13 29.25
CA LEU A 47 -19.36 -7.01 28.31
C LEU A 47 -18.24 -6.04 28.72
N LEU A 48 -17.94 -5.92 30.02
CA LEU A 48 -16.83 -5.10 30.51
C LEU A 48 -15.48 -5.65 30.02
N ALA A 49 -15.32 -6.98 30.01
CA ALA A 49 -14.12 -7.62 29.47
C ALA A 49 -13.97 -7.34 27.97
N LEU A 50 -15.05 -7.42 27.19
CA LEU A 50 -15.04 -7.05 25.77
C LEU A 50 -14.67 -5.58 25.56
N GLY A 51 -15.16 -4.69 26.42
CA GLY A 51 -14.79 -3.28 26.43
C GLY A 51 -13.29 -3.08 26.63
N GLY A 52 -12.69 -3.79 27.60
CA GLY A 52 -11.24 -3.76 27.84
C GLY A 52 -10.42 -4.31 26.67
N MET A 53 -10.87 -5.40 26.04
CA MET A 53 -10.24 -5.96 24.84
C MET A 53 -10.29 -4.99 23.65
N SER A 54 -11.45 -4.34 23.44
CA SER A 54 -11.64 -3.34 22.40
C SER A 54 -10.76 -2.11 22.63
N ALA A 55 -10.75 -1.57 23.85
CA ALA A 55 -9.90 -0.43 24.21
C ALA A 55 -8.41 -0.75 23.99
N SER A 56 -7.97 -1.95 24.35
CA SER A 56 -6.61 -2.43 24.11
C SER A 56 -6.27 -2.50 22.62
N ALA A 57 -7.15 -3.11 21.81
CA ALA A 57 -6.98 -3.20 20.36
C ALA A 57 -6.94 -1.81 19.69
N VAL A 58 -7.82 -0.90 20.11
CA VAL A 58 -7.85 0.48 19.64
C VAL A 58 -6.56 1.21 19.99
N ALA A 59 -6.09 1.10 21.24
CA ALA A 59 -4.84 1.73 21.67
C ALA A 59 -3.63 1.21 20.86
N ALA A 60 -3.50 -0.10 20.72
CA ALA A 60 -2.45 -0.72 19.90
C ALA A 60 -2.49 -0.24 18.45
N SER A 61 -3.68 -0.22 17.84
CA SER A 61 -3.86 0.27 16.49
C SER A 61 -3.49 1.74 16.35
N LEU A 62 -3.90 2.61 17.28
CA LEU A 62 -3.59 4.03 17.23
C LEU A 62 -2.09 4.29 17.35
N ILE A 63 -1.38 3.54 18.20
CA ILE A 63 0.07 3.64 18.34
C ILE A 63 0.77 3.30 17.02
N ALA A 64 0.44 2.15 16.41
CA ALA A 64 1.01 1.76 15.12
C ALA A 64 0.65 2.72 13.99
N ASP A 65 -0.62 3.11 13.88
CA ASP A 65 -1.09 4.02 12.84
C ASP A 65 -0.40 5.40 12.99
N GLN A 66 -0.16 5.85 14.23
CA GLN A 66 0.55 7.11 14.50
C GLN A 66 2.02 7.04 14.06
N VAL A 67 2.71 5.92 14.28
CA VAL A 67 4.09 5.71 13.78
C VAL A 67 4.11 5.88 12.26
N TRP A 68 3.19 5.22 11.57
CA TRP A 68 3.11 5.30 10.12
C TRP A 68 2.69 6.68 9.60
N TYR A 69 1.73 7.33 10.25
CA TYR A 69 1.31 8.68 9.91
C TYR A 69 2.44 9.69 10.05
N GLN A 70 3.23 9.62 11.12
CA GLN A 70 4.38 10.51 11.29
C GLN A 70 5.48 10.19 10.28
N ALA A 71 5.72 8.92 9.98
CA ALA A 71 6.64 8.53 8.91
C ALA A 71 6.20 9.13 7.57
N GLY A 72 4.92 9.03 7.21
CA GLY A 72 4.36 9.66 6.01
C GLY A 72 4.47 11.19 6.03
N LYS A 73 4.27 11.83 7.18
CA LYS A 73 4.39 13.28 7.32
C LYS A 73 5.84 13.80 7.21
N ILE A 74 6.82 13.04 7.71
CA ILE A 74 8.24 13.44 7.71
C ILE A 74 8.91 13.11 6.38
N PHE A 75 8.65 11.91 5.85
CA PHE A 75 9.35 11.37 4.69
C PHE A 75 8.52 11.44 3.39
N GLY A 76 7.26 11.87 3.46
CA GLY A 76 6.38 12.05 2.32
C GLY A 76 6.21 10.76 1.49
N TYR A 77 6.23 10.92 0.18
CA TYR A 77 6.10 9.83 -0.79
C TYR A 77 7.21 8.77 -0.73
N LYS A 78 8.35 9.02 -0.06
CA LYS A 78 9.42 8.01 0.07
C LYS A 78 8.97 6.78 0.86
N VAL A 79 8.16 6.97 1.91
CA VAL A 79 7.58 5.86 2.70
C VAL A 79 6.61 5.06 1.84
N LEU A 80 5.80 5.74 1.04
CA LEU A 80 4.87 5.07 0.13
C LEU A 80 5.61 4.26 -0.95
N LYS A 81 6.71 4.80 -1.49
CA LYS A 81 7.58 4.07 -2.43
C LYS A 81 8.17 2.80 -1.81
N LEU A 82 8.60 2.84 -0.54
CA LEU A 82 9.12 1.69 0.18
C LEU A 82 8.03 0.62 0.42
N LEU A 83 6.86 1.02 0.92
CA LEU A 83 5.74 0.12 1.18
C LEU A 83 5.20 -0.49 -0.13
N CYS A 84 5.02 0.33 -1.17
CA CYS A 84 4.54 -0.14 -2.48
C CYS A 84 5.58 -0.94 -3.26
N LYS A 85 6.89 -0.89 -2.92
CA LYS A 85 7.91 -1.80 -3.49
C LYS A 85 7.61 -3.28 -3.17
N MET A 86 6.95 -3.54 -2.04
CA MET A 86 6.53 -4.90 -1.67
C MET A 86 5.18 -5.31 -2.28
N SER A 87 4.46 -4.37 -2.91
CA SER A 87 3.16 -4.60 -3.54
C SER A 87 3.31 -5.21 -4.94
N ILE A 88 2.27 -5.93 -5.38
CA ILE A 88 2.20 -6.63 -6.67
C ILE A 88 2.31 -5.67 -7.85
N ASN A 89 1.85 -4.43 -7.69
CA ASN A 89 1.98 -3.39 -8.71
C ASN A 89 2.34 -2.05 -8.03
N PRO A 90 3.65 -1.72 -7.91
CA PRO A 90 4.09 -0.54 -7.18
C PRO A 90 3.53 0.76 -7.75
N GLY A 91 3.42 0.88 -9.08
CA GLY A 91 2.91 2.08 -9.74
C GLY A 91 1.41 2.29 -9.53
N SER A 92 0.65 1.20 -9.63
CA SER A 92 -0.79 1.22 -9.34
C SER A 92 -1.08 1.39 -7.84
N CYS A 93 -0.23 0.85 -6.96
CA CYS A 93 -0.33 0.98 -5.50
C CYS A 93 -0.31 2.44 -5.05
N VAL A 94 0.65 3.24 -5.54
CA VAL A 94 0.75 4.67 -5.20
C VAL A 94 -0.48 5.42 -5.72
N ASN A 95 -0.73 5.34 -7.03
CA ASN A 95 -1.79 6.12 -7.68
C ASN A 95 -3.19 5.74 -7.20
N GLN A 96 -3.48 4.46 -6.98
CA GLN A 96 -4.79 4.03 -6.48
C GLN A 96 -5.02 4.42 -5.02
N THR A 97 -3.99 4.27 -4.17
CA THR A 97 -4.13 4.61 -2.75
C THR A 97 -4.40 6.11 -2.59
N GLU A 98 -3.64 6.93 -3.30
CA GLU A 98 -3.85 8.38 -3.33
C GLU A 98 -5.23 8.75 -3.91
N ALA A 99 -5.63 8.19 -5.06
CA ALA A 99 -6.93 8.48 -5.67
C ALA A 99 -8.10 8.13 -4.74
N ARG A 100 -8.01 7.03 -3.99
CA ARG A 100 -9.01 6.67 -2.97
C ARG A 100 -9.00 7.68 -1.82
N PHE A 101 -7.83 8.11 -1.36
CA PHE A 101 -7.69 9.12 -0.31
C PHE A 101 -8.23 10.50 -0.73
N VAL A 102 -7.99 10.93 -1.96
CA VAL A 102 -8.55 12.18 -2.50
C VAL A 102 -10.08 12.08 -2.57
N LYS A 103 -10.62 10.93 -2.97
CA LYS A 103 -12.08 10.73 -3.11
C LYS A 103 -12.81 10.59 -1.77
N TRP A 104 -12.26 9.83 -0.83
CA TRP A 104 -12.94 9.45 0.42
C TRP A 104 -12.41 10.19 1.67
N GLY A 105 -11.27 10.86 1.56
CA GLY A 105 -10.68 11.65 2.64
C GLY A 105 -10.48 10.82 3.91
N MET A 106 -11.02 11.30 5.03
CA MET A 106 -10.94 10.63 6.33
C MET A 106 -11.64 9.26 6.36
N TRP A 107 -12.66 9.03 5.54
CA TRP A 107 -13.38 7.75 5.49
C TRP A 107 -12.51 6.62 4.96
N SER A 108 -11.45 6.95 4.20
CA SER A 108 -10.43 5.98 3.77
C SER A 108 -9.79 5.25 4.94
N LEU A 109 -9.58 5.93 6.08
CA LEU A 109 -8.98 5.33 7.27
C LEU A 109 -9.96 4.40 7.99
N VAL A 110 -11.26 4.72 7.96
CA VAL A 110 -12.31 3.93 8.61
C VAL A 110 -12.56 2.65 7.84
N PHE A 111 -12.94 2.75 6.56
CA PHE A 111 -13.22 1.58 5.72
C PHE A 111 -11.95 0.80 5.39
N GLY A 112 -10.81 1.47 5.41
CA GLY A 112 -9.54 0.85 5.06
C GLY A 112 -9.09 -0.24 6.02
N LYS A 113 -9.56 -0.24 7.27
CA LYS A 113 -9.24 -1.32 8.23
C LYS A 113 -9.83 -2.67 7.87
N PHE A 114 -10.89 -2.69 7.07
CA PHE A 114 -11.53 -3.92 6.61
C PHE A 114 -10.87 -4.48 5.33
N ILE A 115 -9.94 -3.75 4.72
CA ILE A 115 -9.25 -4.14 3.49
C ILE A 115 -7.81 -4.51 3.84
N PRO A 116 -7.43 -5.79 3.81
CA PRO A 116 -6.06 -6.23 4.06
C PRO A 116 -5.05 -5.47 3.18
N GLY A 117 -3.93 -5.05 3.79
CA GLY A 117 -2.86 -4.29 3.13
C GLY A 117 -3.15 -2.79 2.99
N PHE A 118 -4.40 -2.38 2.71
CA PHE A 118 -4.72 -0.96 2.62
C PHE A 118 -4.69 -0.27 4.00
N SER A 119 -5.03 -0.98 5.07
CA SER A 119 -4.91 -0.49 6.45
C SER A 119 -3.49 -0.07 6.86
N ILE A 120 -2.45 -0.65 6.25
CA ILE A 120 -1.03 -0.33 6.52
C ILE A 120 -0.57 0.88 5.70
N VAL A 121 -1.06 1.01 4.47
CA VAL A 121 -0.66 2.09 3.54
C VAL A 121 -1.47 3.36 3.76
N ALA A 122 -2.66 3.26 4.36
CA ALA A 122 -3.55 4.39 4.59
C ALA A 122 -3.00 5.46 5.56
N PRO A 123 -2.49 5.11 6.77
CA PRO A 123 -1.90 6.10 7.68
C PRO A 123 -0.74 6.92 7.11
N PRO A 124 0.28 6.34 6.45
CA PRO A 124 1.37 7.13 5.89
C PRO A 124 0.90 8.03 4.73
N VAL A 125 -0.09 7.61 3.93
CA VAL A 125 -0.67 8.47 2.90
C VAL A 125 -1.42 9.65 3.51
N ALA A 126 -2.18 9.44 4.58
CA ALA A 126 -2.82 10.54 5.31
C ALA A 126 -1.80 11.56 5.85
N GLY A 127 -0.64 11.08 6.32
CA GLY A 127 0.48 11.93 6.75
C GLY A 127 1.12 12.71 5.61
N ALA A 128 1.41 12.04 4.49
CA ALA A 128 2.03 12.65 3.31
C ALA A 128 1.14 13.73 2.67
N LEU A 129 -0.19 13.52 2.65
CA LEU A 129 -1.16 14.48 2.14
C LEU A 129 -1.48 15.62 3.13
N GLY A 130 -0.77 15.70 4.26
CA GLY A 130 -0.92 16.80 5.22
C GLY A 130 -2.25 16.82 5.98
N MET A 131 -2.92 15.66 6.15
CA MET A 131 -4.13 15.57 6.96
C MET A 131 -3.85 16.09 8.39
N SER A 132 -4.79 16.81 9.01
CA SER A 132 -4.58 17.27 10.38
C SER A 132 -4.57 16.09 11.37
N ARG A 133 -3.70 16.16 12.39
CA ARG A 133 -3.56 15.10 13.41
C ARG A 133 -4.88 14.74 14.08
N ALA A 134 -5.73 15.73 14.34
CA ALA A 134 -7.04 15.51 14.94
C ALA A 134 -7.97 14.68 14.03
N LYS A 135 -8.07 15.03 12.74
CA LYS A 135 -8.88 14.28 11.77
C LYS A 135 -8.37 12.85 11.62
N PHE A 136 -7.05 12.69 11.54
CA PHE A 136 -6.41 11.39 11.47
C PHE A 136 -6.73 10.52 12.70
N LEU A 137 -6.49 11.02 13.91
CA LEU A 137 -6.73 10.26 15.14
C LEU A 137 -8.21 9.87 15.30
N ILE A 138 -9.14 10.78 15.02
CA ILE A 138 -10.58 10.49 15.08
C ILE A 138 -10.95 9.38 14.10
N ALA A 139 -10.53 9.50 12.83
CA ALA A 139 -10.85 8.51 11.81
C ALA A 139 -10.21 7.13 12.11
N SER A 140 -8.94 7.12 12.54
CA SER A 140 -8.23 5.89 12.91
C SER A 140 -8.85 5.23 14.14
N ALA A 141 -9.29 6.01 15.14
CA ALA A 141 -9.97 5.50 16.33
C ALA A 141 -11.33 4.89 15.99
N ILE A 142 -12.15 5.59 15.19
CA ILE A 142 -13.45 5.07 14.72
C ILE A 142 -13.25 3.79 13.92
N GLY A 143 -12.32 3.78 12.96
CA GLY A 143 -11.99 2.59 12.21
C GLY A 143 -11.56 1.43 13.10
N ALA A 144 -10.65 1.68 14.06
CA ALA A 144 -10.13 0.66 14.95
C ALA A 144 -11.23 0.08 15.85
N ALA A 145 -12.10 0.94 16.39
CA ALA A 145 -13.20 0.53 17.24
C ALA A 145 -14.24 -0.29 16.48
N LEU A 146 -14.59 0.10 15.25
CA LEU A 146 -15.51 -0.66 14.41
C LEU A 146 -14.93 -2.02 14.00
N TRP A 147 -13.68 -2.04 13.55
CA TRP A 147 -13.00 -3.27 13.13
C TRP A 147 -12.82 -4.26 14.28
N SER A 148 -12.25 -3.81 15.40
CA SER A 148 -12.03 -4.67 16.57
C SER A 148 -13.35 -5.05 17.24
N GLY A 149 -14.28 -4.10 17.35
CA GLY A 149 -15.61 -4.34 17.90
C GLY A 149 -16.38 -5.40 17.11
N LEU A 150 -16.36 -5.34 15.78
CA LEU A 150 -17.01 -6.37 14.95
C LEU A 150 -16.38 -7.75 15.16
N ALA A 151 -15.05 -7.85 15.21
CA ALA A 151 -14.36 -9.11 15.47
C ALA A 151 -14.65 -9.67 16.87
N LEU A 152 -14.64 -8.81 17.90
CA LEU A 152 -14.94 -9.19 19.27
C LEU A 152 -16.40 -9.62 19.43
N LEU A 153 -17.35 -8.88 18.86
CA LEU A 153 -18.78 -9.23 18.88
C LEU A 153 -19.04 -10.55 18.14
N ALA A 154 -18.41 -10.76 16.99
CA ALA A 154 -18.49 -12.04 16.29
C ALA A 154 -17.93 -13.19 17.14
N GLY A 155 -16.78 -12.97 17.82
CA GLY A 155 -16.21 -13.94 18.73
C GLY A 155 -17.12 -14.29 19.90
N TYR A 156 -17.74 -13.28 20.51
CA TYR A 156 -18.67 -13.45 21.62
C TYR A 156 -19.98 -14.14 21.20
N ALA A 157 -20.53 -13.78 20.04
CA ALA A 157 -21.77 -14.35 19.53
C ALA A 157 -21.60 -15.80 19.03
N LEU A 158 -20.45 -16.13 18.43
CA LEU A 158 -20.16 -17.44 17.82
C LEU A 158 -19.32 -18.35 18.71
N GLN A 159 -19.44 -18.18 20.03
CA GLN A 159 -18.64 -18.88 21.04
C GLN A 159 -18.65 -20.41 20.88
N ALA A 160 -19.81 -21.03 20.61
CA ALA A 160 -19.94 -22.47 20.42
C ALA A 160 -19.28 -22.98 19.12
N GLN A 161 -19.33 -22.19 18.05
CA GLN A 161 -18.68 -22.55 16.78
C GLN A 161 -17.17 -22.40 16.86
N ILE A 162 -16.69 -21.40 17.62
CA ILE A 162 -15.27 -21.18 17.84
C ILE A 162 -14.67 -22.32 18.67
N SER A 163 -15.34 -22.76 19.74
CA SER A 163 -14.84 -23.89 20.54
C SER A 163 -14.74 -25.17 19.71
N ALA A 164 -15.74 -25.47 18.88
CA ALA A 164 -15.70 -26.62 17.96
C ALA A 164 -14.57 -26.49 16.92
N SER A 165 -14.33 -25.28 16.42
CA SER A 165 -13.25 -25.01 15.45
C SER A 165 -11.86 -25.16 16.08
N VAL A 166 -11.70 -24.80 17.36
CA VAL A 166 -10.44 -24.97 18.10
C VAL A 166 -10.11 -26.45 18.29
N GLU A 167 -11.11 -27.30 18.54
CA GLU A 167 -10.92 -28.75 18.64
C GLU A 167 -10.46 -29.35 17.30
N ILE A 168 -11.11 -28.97 16.18
CA ILE A 168 -10.70 -29.39 14.84
C ILE A 168 -9.27 -28.92 14.53
N LEU A 169 -8.92 -27.68 14.88
CA LEU A 169 -7.58 -27.14 14.70
C LEU A 169 -6.53 -27.87 15.55
N ALA A 170 -6.87 -28.28 16.77
CA ALA A 170 -5.99 -29.06 17.63
C ALA A 170 -5.73 -30.46 17.05
N GLU A 171 -6.75 -31.08 16.45
CA GLU A 171 -6.66 -32.41 15.85
C GLU A 171 -5.94 -32.39 14.48
N HIS A 172 -6.23 -31.41 13.63
CA HIS A 172 -5.74 -31.33 12.24
C HIS A 172 -4.65 -30.27 12.04
N GLY A 173 -4.08 -29.74 13.12
CA GLY A 173 -3.19 -28.57 13.08
C GLY A 173 -2.00 -28.71 12.14
N ILE A 174 -1.36 -29.89 12.09
CA ILE A 174 -0.23 -30.17 11.19
C ILE A 174 -0.67 -30.14 9.72
N GLN A 175 -1.83 -30.69 9.40
CA GLN A 175 -2.34 -30.74 8.02
C GLN A 175 -2.71 -29.33 7.55
N ILE A 176 -3.40 -28.56 8.40
CA ILE A 176 -3.73 -27.16 8.13
C ILE A 176 -2.45 -26.33 7.95
N ALA A 177 -1.48 -26.45 8.85
CA ALA A 177 -0.20 -25.75 8.75
C ALA A 177 0.56 -26.09 7.46
N THR A 178 0.48 -27.36 7.02
CA THR A 178 1.09 -27.81 5.77
C THR A 178 0.39 -27.15 4.57
N VAL A 179 -0.94 -27.13 4.53
CA VAL A 179 -1.70 -26.46 3.46
C VAL A 179 -1.39 -24.97 3.40
N PHE A 180 -1.40 -24.27 4.54
CA PHE A 180 -1.04 -22.86 4.61
C PHE A 180 0.40 -22.60 4.14
N SER A 181 1.33 -23.49 4.49
CA SER A 181 2.73 -23.40 4.07
C SER A 181 2.87 -23.60 2.56
N VAL A 182 2.16 -24.56 1.97
CA VAL A 182 2.12 -24.76 0.50
C VAL A 182 1.52 -23.55 -0.20
N ILE A 183 0.44 -22.98 0.32
CA ILE A 183 -0.16 -21.74 -0.21
C ILE A 183 0.84 -20.59 -0.13
N LEU A 184 1.50 -20.41 1.02
CA LEU A 184 2.49 -19.35 1.23
C LEU A 184 3.68 -19.50 0.28
N ILE A 185 4.23 -20.71 0.14
CA ILE A 185 5.34 -21.01 -0.78
C ILE A 185 4.90 -20.77 -2.23
N SER A 186 3.70 -21.21 -2.60
CA SER A 186 3.16 -20.99 -3.95
C SER A 186 2.96 -19.51 -4.23
N TRP A 187 2.45 -18.75 -3.25
CA TRP A 187 2.29 -17.30 -3.34
C TRP A 187 3.63 -16.57 -3.43
N LEU A 188 4.63 -16.98 -2.63
CA LEU A 188 5.98 -16.45 -2.71
C LEU A 188 6.63 -16.77 -4.06
N GLY A 189 6.46 -18.00 -4.57
CA GLY A 189 6.93 -18.43 -5.88
C GLY A 189 6.28 -17.62 -7.00
N TRP A 190 4.96 -17.43 -6.94
CA TRP A 190 4.22 -16.54 -7.85
C TRP A 190 4.75 -15.11 -7.79
N LYS A 191 5.02 -14.58 -6.59
CA LYS A 191 5.55 -13.23 -6.40
C LYS A 191 6.96 -13.07 -6.98
N VAL A 192 7.82 -14.08 -6.81
CA VAL A 192 9.16 -14.12 -7.43
C VAL A 192 9.05 -14.20 -8.95
N TRP A 193 8.15 -15.04 -9.47
CA TRP A 193 7.90 -15.14 -10.90
C TRP A 193 7.39 -13.81 -11.48
N GLN A 194 6.46 -13.14 -10.81
CA GLN A 194 5.99 -11.81 -11.22
C GLN A 194 7.12 -10.78 -11.22
N LYS A 195 7.98 -10.77 -10.21
CA LYS A 195 9.16 -9.89 -10.17
C LYS A 195 10.07 -10.14 -11.38
N LYS A 196 10.42 -11.40 -11.65
CA LYS A 196 11.25 -11.77 -12.82
C LYS A 196 10.59 -11.42 -14.15
N ARG A 197 9.27 -11.64 -14.26
CA ARG A 197 8.49 -11.25 -15.44
C ARG A 197 8.51 -9.73 -15.65
N PHE A 198 8.38 -8.96 -14.56
CA PHE A 198 8.46 -7.51 -14.63
C PHE A 198 9.88 -7.03 -15.00
N GLU A 199 10.94 -7.66 -14.48
CA GLU A 199 12.32 -7.38 -14.89
C GLU A 199 12.51 -7.61 -16.40
N HIS A 200 11.93 -8.66 -16.96
CA HIS A 200 11.91 -8.88 -18.42
C HIS A 200 11.10 -7.80 -19.16
N LEU A 201 9.93 -7.40 -18.65
CA LEU A 201 9.14 -6.32 -19.24
C LEU A 201 9.87 -4.97 -19.17
N ALA A 202 10.64 -4.72 -18.11
CA ALA A 202 11.44 -3.53 -17.93
C ALA A 202 12.68 -3.49 -18.83
N ASN A 203 13.00 -4.58 -19.53
CA ASN A 203 14.05 -4.61 -20.55
C ASN A 203 13.57 -3.97 -21.86
N ILE A 204 13.28 -2.67 -21.79
CA ILE A 204 13.05 -1.81 -22.95
C ILE A 204 14.08 -0.69 -22.97
N PRO A 205 14.41 -0.12 -24.13
CA PRO A 205 15.36 0.99 -24.21
C PRO A 205 14.89 2.14 -23.31
N HIS A 206 15.73 2.48 -22.33
CA HIS A 206 15.54 3.66 -21.51
C HIS A 206 16.37 4.80 -22.07
N ILE A 207 15.88 6.02 -21.89
CA ILE A 207 16.65 7.23 -22.18
C ILE A 207 17.21 7.81 -20.88
N SER A 208 18.48 8.21 -20.90
CA SER A 208 19.13 8.88 -19.78
C SER A 208 18.78 10.37 -19.74
N VAL A 209 19.02 11.00 -18.60
CA VAL A 209 18.86 12.46 -18.45
C VAL A 209 19.84 13.22 -19.35
N GLN A 210 21.03 12.65 -19.58
CA GLN A 210 22.05 13.21 -20.47
C GLN A 210 21.58 13.20 -21.93
N GLU A 211 21.11 12.06 -22.43
CA GLU A 211 20.57 11.97 -23.79
C GLU A 211 19.34 12.88 -23.99
N LEU A 212 18.49 13.02 -22.96
CA LEU A 212 17.39 13.98 -23.00
C LEU A 212 17.88 15.44 -23.11
N ALA A 213 19.00 15.79 -22.48
CA ALA A 213 19.62 17.12 -22.63
C ALA A 213 20.07 17.34 -24.08
N GLU A 214 20.77 16.37 -24.65
CA GLU A 214 21.27 16.41 -26.03
C GLU A 214 20.12 16.55 -27.05
N LEU A 215 19.00 15.84 -26.85
CA LEU A 215 17.81 15.98 -27.68
C LEU A 215 17.20 17.39 -27.61
N SER A 216 17.22 18.00 -26.42
CA SER A 216 16.72 19.36 -26.21
C SER A 216 17.60 20.40 -26.92
N GLU A 217 18.93 20.21 -26.91
CA GLU A 217 19.88 21.08 -27.60
C GLU A 217 19.78 20.96 -29.13
N THR A 218 19.62 19.74 -29.64
CA THR A 218 19.49 19.46 -31.09
C THR A 218 18.12 19.83 -31.66
N LYS A 219 17.17 20.28 -30.84
CA LYS A 219 15.77 20.59 -31.20
C LYS A 219 15.06 19.42 -31.90
N THR A 220 15.44 18.19 -31.55
CA THR A 220 14.77 16.99 -32.05
C THR A 220 13.36 16.94 -31.45
N PRO A 221 12.29 16.72 -32.24
CA PRO A 221 10.93 16.67 -31.69
C PRO A 221 10.71 15.43 -30.83
N PHE A 222 10.32 15.62 -29.57
CA PHE A 222 9.92 14.56 -28.66
C PHE A 222 8.73 14.99 -27.81
N GLN A 223 7.96 14.03 -27.30
CA GLN A 223 6.89 14.26 -26.32
C GLN A 223 7.28 13.64 -24.99
N VAL A 224 7.20 14.41 -23.90
CA VAL A 224 7.36 13.86 -22.55
C VAL A 224 6.01 13.62 -21.91
N ILE A 225 5.83 12.48 -21.26
CA ILE A 225 4.61 12.11 -20.51
C ILE A 225 5.00 11.88 -19.05
N ASP A 226 4.43 12.69 -18.16
CA ASP A 226 4.58 12.57 -16.71
C ASP A 226 3.43 11.71 -16.15
N LEU A 227 3.77 10.56 -15.58
CA LEU A 227 2.83 9.60 -15.02
C LEU A 227 2.71 9.69 -13.49
N ARG A 228 3.34 10.71 -12.88
CA ARG A 228 3.15 11.03 -11.47
C ARG A 228 1.71 11.48 -11.22
N SER A 229 1.25 11.28 -10.00
CA SER A 229 -0.04 11.80 -9.56
C SER A 229 0.00 13.33 -9.43
N GLN A 230 -1.17 13.96 -9.54
CA GLN A 230 -1.27 15.41 -9.44
C GLN A 230 -0.80 15.92 -8.07
N ALA A 231 -1.06 15.20 -6.97
CA ALA A 231 -0.60 15.65 -5.66
C ALA A 231 0.93 15.59 -5.57
N LEU A 232 1.58 14.56 -6.15
CA LEU A 232 3.03 14.48 -6.18
C LEU A 232 3.64 15.60 -7.04
N ILE A 233 3.04 15.94 -8.18
CA ILE A 233 3.47 17.06 -9.03
C ILE A 233 3.36 18.38 -8.25
N ASN A 234 2.24 18.59 -7.55
CA ASN A 234 2.02 19.78 -6.73
C ASN A 234 3.01 19.89 -5.55
N GLU A 235 3.56 18.78 -5.06
CA GLU A 235 4.55 18.78 -3.98
C GLU A 235 5.99 18.97 -4.50
N THR A 236 6.31 18.31 -5.62
CA THR A 236 7.70 18.15 -6.08
C THR A 236 8.05 18.98 -7.30
N GLY A 237 7.09 19.72 -7.85
CA GLY A 237 7.27 20.54 -9.04
C GLY A 237 6.98 19.78 -10.34
N MET A 238 6.85 20.55 -11.41
CA MET A 238 6.48 20.06 -12.73
C MET A 238 7.63 20.17 -13.71
N PHE A 239 7.68 19.26 -14.69
CA PHE A 239 8.49 19.43 -15.89
C PHE A 239 7.60 20.13 -16.94
N PRO A 240 7.87 21.39 -17.32
CA PRO A 240 6.91 22.21 -18.09
C PRO A 240 6.49 21.62 -19.44
N GLN A 241 7.35 20.82 -20.05
CA GLN A 241 7.10 20.20 -21.36
C GLN A 241 6.40 18.84 -21.26
N ALA A 242 6.07 18.37 -20.05
CA ALA A 242 5.41 17.09 -19.86
C ALA A 242 3.88 17.19 -19.98
N LEU A 243 3.33 16.25 -20.73
CA LEU A 243 1.91 15.93 -20.68
C LEU A 243 1.62 15.06 -19.45
N VAL A 244 0.88 15.58 -18.48
CA VAL A 244 0.49 14.81 -17.29
C VAL A 244 -0.62 13.82 -17.65
N ARG A 245 -0.40 12.52 -17.36
CA ARG A 245 -1.37 11.45 -17.65
C ARG A 245 -1.41 10.41 -16.54
N ASN A 246 -2.59 9.81 -16.34
CA ASN A 246 -2.67 8.61 -15.53
C ASN A 246 -2.21 7.40 -16.35
N VAL A 247 -1.46 6.48 -15.72
CA VAL A 247 -0.97 5.25 -16.37
C VAL A 247 -2.07 4.44 -17.07
N ASN A 248 -3.28 4.40 -16.51
CA ASN A 248 -4.41 3.65 -17.09
C ASN A 248 -5.06 4.33 -18.30
N LYS A 249 -4.74 5.61 -18.51
CA LYS A 249 -5.34 6.48 -19.54
C LYS A 249 -4.26 7.10 -20.43
N VAL A 250 -3.08 6.46 -20.51
CA VAL A 250 -1.93 7.05 -21.20
C VAL A 250 -2.17 7.21 -22.69
N GLY A 251 -2.97 6.34 -23.31
CA GLY A 251 -3.29 6.39 -24.73
C GLY A 251 -4.39 7.38 -25.12
N GLU A 252 -5.07 8.00 -24.15
CA GLU A 252 -6.15 8.95 -24.42
C GLU A 252 -5.57 10.27 -24.97
N ASP A 253 -6.20 10.79 -26.02
CA ASP A 253 -5.89 12.07 -26.68
C ASP A 253 -4.48 12.18 -27.28
N LEU A 254 -3.82 11.06 -27.61
CA LEU A 254 -2.51 11.05 -28.28
C LEU A 254 -2.58 10.93 -29.81
N GLY A 255 -3.77 10.85 -30.42
CA GLY A 255 -3.94 10.68 -31.87
C GLY A 255 -3.43 11.84 -32.74
N HIS A 256 -3.03 12.95 -32.12
CA HIS A 256 -2.40 14.09 -32.79
C HIS A 256 -0.87 13.93 -32.95
N LEU A 257 -0.25 12.97 -32.25
CA LEU A 257 1.19 12.74 -32.31
C LEU A 257 1.54 11.80 -33.48
N PRO A 258 2.62 12.08 -34.24
CA PRO A 258 3.14 11.15 -35.23
C PRO A 258 3.58 9.83 -34.59
N GLU A 259 3.29 8.70 -35.23
CA GLU A 259 3.66 7.35 -34.75
C GLU A 259 5.18 7.17 -34.53
N GLN A 260 5.99 7.90 -35.30
CA GLN A 260 7.46 7.84 -35.28
C GLN A 260 8.09 8.85 -34.31
N GLN A 261 7.31 9.76 -33.73
CA GLN A 261 7.84 10.73 -32.79
C GLN A 261 8.30 10.03 -31.51
N LEU A 262 9.48 10.42 -31.00
CA LEU A 262 9.99 9.89 -29.74
C LEU A 262 9.07 10.31 -28.58
N ILE A 263 8.56 9.32 -27.84
CA ILE A 263 7.79 9.53 -26.61
C ILE A 263 8.62 9.09 -25.41
N ILE A 264 8.77 9.98 -24.44
CA ILE A 264 9.51 9.75 -23.21
C ILE A 264 8.53 9.68 -22.05
N THR A 265 8.46 8.55 -21.36
CA THR A 265 7.60 8.39 -20.18
C THR A 265 8.44 8.46 -18.91
N PHE A 266 7.96 9.12 -17.86
CA PHE A 266 8.60 9.03 -16.55
C PHE A 266 7.58 8.97 -15.42
N CYS A 267 8.00 8.43 -14.28
CA CYS A 267 7.19 8.34 -13.07
C CYS A 267 8.09 8.42 -11.83
N ALA A 268 7.49 8.42 -10.64
CA ALA A 268 8.22 8.32 -9.37
C ALA A 268 8.21 6.92 -8.75
N CYS A 269 7.71 5.92 -9.49
CA CYS A 269 7.51 4.56 -8.98
C CYS A 269 8.85 3.80 -8.88
N PRO A 270 8.95 2.79 -8.00
CA PRO A 270 10.12 1.91 -7.97
C PRO A 270 10.39 1.29 -9.35
N ALA A 271 11.65 1.28 -9.78
CA ALA A 271 12.10 0.69 -11.04
C ALA A 271 11.31 1.16 -12.28
N ASP A 272 10.89 2.43 -12.28
CA ASP A 272 10.20 3.09 -13.40
C ASP A 272 8.92 2.35 -13.84
N ALA A 273 8.27 1.62 -12.92
CA ALA A 273 7.25 0.63 -13.27
C ALA A 273 6.04 1.18 -14.06
N SER A 274 5.51 2.34 -13.66
CA SER A 274 4.42 2.97 -14.42
C SER A 274 4.89 3.45 -15.79
N ALA A 275 6.12 3.96 -15.91
CA ALA A 275 6.69 4.44 -17.16
C ALA A 275 6.98 3.30 -18.14
N VAL A 276 7.51 2.17 -17.64
CA VAL A 276 7.68 0.94 -18.42
C VAL A 276 6.34 0.40 -18.90
N HIS A 277 5.34 0.34 -18.03
CA HIS A 277 4.01 -0.16 -18.41
C HIS A 277 3.36 0.74 -19.47
N ALA A 278 3.40 2.06 -19.28
CA ALA A 278 2.92 3.02 -20.26
C ALA A 278 3.64 2.90 -21.60
N ALA A 279 4.96 2.69 -21.60
CA ALA A 279 5.73 2.53 -22.82
C ALA A 279 5.29 1.31 -23.63
N HIS A 280 5.02 0.17 -22.97
CA HIS A 280 4.46 -1.02 -23.63
C HIS A 280 3.06 -0.77 -24.17
N THR A 281 2.19 -0.09 -23.41
CA THR A 281 0.84 0.27 -23.87
C THR A 281 0.90 1.13 -25.12
N LEU A 282 1.76 2.16 -25.13
CA LEU A 282 1.92 3.04 -26.29
C LEU A 282 2.51 2.31 -27.51
N LYS A 283 3.49 1.43 -27.30
CA LYS A 283 4.02 0.57 -28.38
C LYS A 283 2.95 -0.35 -28.97
N ALA A 284 2.09 -0.92 -28.13
CA ALA A 284 0.96 -1.73 -28.57
C ALA A 284 -0.11 -0.93 -29.34
N MET A 285 -0.14 0.39 -29.17
CA MET A 285 -1.02 1.31 -29.90
C MET A 285 -0.41 1.82 -31.22
N GLY A 286 0.82 1.44 -31.56
CA GLY A 286 1.46 1.77 -32.84
C GLY A 286 2.63 2.76 -32.76
N PHE A 287 2.90 3.36 -31.59
CA PHE A 287 4.07 4.25 -31.44
C PHE A 287 5.38 3.46 -31.48
N THR A 288 6.28 3.81 -32.40
CA THR A 288 7.47 2.99 -32.67
C THR A 288 8.64 3.29 -31.73
N ASP A 289 8.76 4.53 -31.26
CA ASP A 289 9.87 4.96 -30.39
C ASP A 289 9.35 5.51 -29.04
N VAL A 290 9.22 4.61 -28.07
CA VAL A 290 8.80 4.95 -26.71
C VAL A 290 9.85 4.47 -25.71
N ARG A 291 10.39 5.39 -24.92
CA ARG A 291 11.51 5.15 -24.00
C ARG A 291 11.22 5.69 -22.61
N PRO A 292 11.19 4.86 -21.56
CA PRO A 292 11.10 5.36 -20.20
C PRO A 292 12.38 6.11 -19.81
N LEU A 293 12.24 7.19 -19.04
CA LEU A 293 13.38 7.91 -18.48
C LEU A 293 14.04 7.06 -17.38
N LYS A 294 15.33 6.78 -17.53
CA LYS A 294 16.11 5.97 -16.60
C LYS A 294 16.19 6.65 -15.23
N GLY A 295 15.69 5.98 -14.20
CA GLY A 295 15.64 6.51 -12.83
C GLY A 295 14.50 7.50 -12.59
N GLY A 296 13.64 7.71 -13.59
CA GLY A 296 12.39 8.45 -13.49
C GLY A 296 12.56 9.85 -12.90
N PHE A 297 11.62 10.23 -12.04
CA PHE A 297 11.62 11.55 -11.41
C PHE A 297 12.82 11.80 -10.50
N GLU A 298 13.41 10.77 -9.87
CA GLU A 298 14.57 10.97 -8.99
C GLU A 298 15.77 11.49 -9.77
N ALA A 299 16.04 10.91 -10.94
CA ALA A 299 17.09 11.39 -11.83
C ALA A 299 16.75 12.79 -12.38
N LEU A 300 15.50 13.01 -12.80
CA LEU A 300 15.07 14.29 -13.36
C LEU A 300 15.10 15.43 -12.34
N SER A 301 14.80 15.15 -11.07
CA SER A 301 14.78 16.13 -9.97
C SER A 301 16.14 16.71 -9.61
N GLN A 302 17.22 16.09 -10.09
CA GLN A 302 18.59 16.59 -9.94
C GLN A 302 18.96 17.61 -11.03
N THR A 303 18.08 17.83 -12.00
CA THR A 303 18.29 18.79 -13.11
C THR A 303 17.62 20.15 -12.80
N PRO A 304 18.07 21.24 -13.43
CA PRO A 304 17.41 22.54 -13.30
C PRO A 304 16.07 22.64 -14.05
N TRP A 305 15.62 21.57 -14.71
CA TRP A 305 14.42 21.62 -15.56
C TRP A 305 13.10 21.44 -14.80
N ILE A 306 13.15 21.00 -13.55
CA ILE A 306 11.96 20.92 -12.70
C ILE A 306 11.66 22.32 -12.18
N VAL A 307 10.50 22.85 -12.58
CA VAL A 307 9.98 24.09 -12.00
C VAL A 307 9.39 23.73 -10.63
N PRO A 308 9.93 24.29 -9.53
CA PRO A 308 9.44 24.01 -8.19
C PRO A 308 7.96 24.35 -8.08
N ALA A 309 7.22 23.58 -7.29
CA ALA A 309 5.88 23.97 -6.94
C ALA A 309 5.91 25.29 -6.15
N ASN A 310 5.02 26.22 -6.49
CA ASN A 310 4.80 27.43 -5.69
C ASN A 310 4.33 26.98 -4.29
N LYS A 311 5.16 27.23 -3.27
CA LYS A 311 4.78 27.05 -1.87
C LYS A 311 3.88 28.18 -1.39
#